data_AF-A0A7X6WCR5-F1
#
_entry.id   AF-A0A7X6WCR5-F1
#
_cell.length_a   1.000
_cell.length_b   1.000
_cell.length_c   1.000
_cell.angle_alpha   90.00
_cell.angle_beta   90.00
_cell.angle_gamma   90.00
#
_symmetry.space_group_name_H-M   'P 1'
#
loop_
_entity.id
_entity.type
_entity.pdbx_description
1 polymer ?
#
loop_
_entity_poly.entity_id
_entity_poly.type
_entity_poly.pdbx_seq_one_letter_code
_entity_poly.pdbx_strand_id
1 'polypeptide(L)'
;MGDKKERTLFSREEIYSKVKELGTIISEDYKDKDLVVISLLRGSFIFTADLVRELSIPVNVDFITTASYGHEETSTGNVDIVHDLRTDVKGKDVLIVDDIIDSGFTLQKVAEHLKRKEINSLKICVMLDKPTRRKVDLNPDYVGFSIPDVFIVGYGLNYGDHYRNIPYIFTFD
;
A
#
# COMPACT_ATOMS: atom_id res chain seq x y z
N MET A 1 -2.33 28.27 -9.16
CA MET A 1 -3.18 27.09 -9.42
C MET A 1 -4.61 27.55 -9.24
N GLY A 2 -5.28 27.92 -10.33
CA GLY A 2 -6.65 28.46 -10.26
C GLY A 2 -7.68 27.35 -10.06
N ASP A 3 -8.66 27.60 -9.19
CA ASP A 3 -10.01 27.01 -9.10
C ASP A 3 -10.20 25.49 -9.26
N LYS A 4 -9.20 24.65 -9.00
CA LYS A 4 -9.46 23.21 -8.86
C LYS A 4 -10.20 22.94 -7.56
N LYS A 5 -11.46 22.51 -7.68
CA LYS A 5 -12.31 22.26 -6.51
C LYS A 5 -11.95 20.91 -5.91
N GLU A 6 -11.70 20.92 -4.61
CA GLU A 6 -11.50 19.67 -3.86
C GLU A 6 -12.83 18.94 -3.70
N ARG A 7 -12.81 17.63 -3.99
CA ARG A 7 -13.92 16.72 -3.75
C ARG A 7 -13.44 15.52 -2.94
N THR A 8 -13.94 15.38 -1.72
CA THR A 8 -13.71 14.20 -0.89
C THR A 8 -14.24 12.95 -1.61
N LEU A 9 -13.38 11.93 -1.70
CA LEU A 9 -13.73 10.60 -2.20
C LEU A 9 -14.04 9.63 -1.06
N PHE A 10 -13.23 9.67 0.00
CA PHE A 10 -13.42 8.87 1.20
C PHE A 10 -13.13 9.71 2.42
N SER A 11 -14.13 9.86 3.28
CA SER A 11 -14.01 10.53 4.58
C SER A 11 -13.09 9.76 5.53
N ARG A 12 -12.68 10.41 6.61
CA ARG A 12 -11.88 9.78 7.67
C ARG A 12 -12.61 8.59 8.28
N GLU A 13 -13.92 8.71 8.44
CA GLU A 13 -14.80 7.71 9.05
C GLU A 13 -14.96 6.48 8.15
N GLU A 14 -15.10 6.69 6.83
CA GLU A 14 -15.13 5.60 5.85
C GLU A 14 -13.79 4.85 5.81
N ILE A 15 -12.68 5.57 5.79
CA ILE A 15 -11.34 4.98 5.83
C ILE A 15 -11.15 4.16 7.11
N TYR A 16 -11.45 4.73 8.28
CA TYR A 16 -11.33 4.02 9.55
C TYR A 16 -12.19 2.74 9.58
N SER A 17 -13.43 2.83 9.11
CA SER A 17 -14.33 1.66 9.04
C SER A 17 -13.76 0.57 8.14
N LYS A 18 -13.19 0.95 6.98
CA LYS A 18 -12.56 0.01 6.05
C LYS A 18 -11.28 -0.60 6.63
N VAL A 19 -10.44 0.19 7.29
CA VAL A 19 -9.22 -0.32 7.94
C VAL A 19 -9.57 -1.36 9.01
N LYS A 20 -10.60 -1.12 9.82
CA LYS A 20 -11.08 -2.06 10.83
C LYS A 20 -11.61 -3.37 10.23
N GLU A 21 -12.34 -3.27 9.13
CA GLU A 21 -12.80 -4.44 8.36
C GLU A 21 -11.61 -5.27 7.86
N LEU A 22 -10.62 -4.63 7.22
CA LEU A 22 -9.41 -5.29 6.75
C LEU A 22 -8.61 -5.91 7.89
N GLY A 23 -8.43 -5.20 9.00
CA GLY A 23 -7.71 -5.69 10.17
C GLY A 23 -8.36 -6.95 10.75
N THR A 24 -9.70 -7.01 10.78
CA THR A 24 -10.45 -8.20 11.22
C THR A 24 -10.19 -9.39 10.30
N ILE A 25 -10.30 -9.19 8.98
CA ILE A 25 -10.10 -10.25 7.98
C ILE A 25 -8.65 -10.78 8.03
N ILE A 26 -7.68 -9.88 8.05
CA ILE A 26 -6.25 -10.22 8.07
C ILE A 26 -5.90 -10.95 9.38
N SER A 27 -6.45 -10.52 10.52
CA SER A 27 -6.18 -11.19 11.80
C SER A 27 -6.66 -12.64 11.81
N GLU A 28 -7.80 -12.94 11.18
CA GLU A 28 -8.29 -14.32 11.06
C GLU A 28 -7.42 -15.13 10.11
N ASP A 29 -7.08 -14.58 8.94
CA ASP A 29 -6.25 -15.24 7.93
C ASP A 29 -4.83 -15.59 8.41
N TYR A 30 -4.31 -14.80 9.35
CA TYR A 30 -2.98 -14.95 9.94
C TYR A 30 -3.01 -15.38 11.40
N LYS A 31 -4.14 -15.90 11.88
CA LYS A 31 -4.24 -16.50 13.20
C LYS A 31 -3.19 -17.60 13.36
N ASP A 32 -2.45 -17.56 14.46
CA ASP A 32 -1.37 -18.49 14.81
C ASP A 32 -0.20 -18.53 13.80
N LYS A 33 -0.01 -17.48 12.98
CA LYS A 33 1.11 -17.33 12.04
C LYS A 33 2.13 -16.29 12.51
N ASP A 34 3.36 -16.38 12.01
CA ASP A 34 4.42 -15.38 12.25
C ASP A 34 4.40 -14.32 11.14
N LEU A 35 3.54 -13.32 11.31
CA LEU A 35 3.28 -12.29 10.31
C LEU A 35 4.30 -11.13 10.38
N VAL A 36 4.89 -10.82 9.23
CA VAL A 36 5.64 -9.58 8.99
C VAL A 36 4.88 -8.70 8.00
N VAL A 37 4.47 -7.51 8.45
CA VAL A 37 3.89 -6.46 7.61
C VAL A 37 5.01 -5.59 7.05
N ILE A 38 5.05 -5.46 5.73
CA ILE A 38 6.05 -4.66 5.01
C ILE A 38 5.36 -3.48 4.33
N SER A 39 5.58 -2.28 4.84
CA SER A 39 5.06 -1.04 4.26
C SER A 39 5.96 -0.53 3.15
N LEU A 40 5.37 -0.18 2.00
CA LEU A 40 6.07 0.48 0.90
C LEU A 40 6.08 2.00 1.09
N LEU A 41 7.26 2.52 1.42
CA LEU A 41 7.43 3.95 1.63
C LEU A 41 7.47 4.71 0.30
N ARG A 42 6.99 5.96 0.26
CA ARG A 42 6.54 6.77 1.42
C ARG A 42 5.03 6.82 1.61
N GLY A 43 4.23 6.42 0.63
CA GLY A 43 2.79 6.70 0.61
C GLY A 43 1.99 5.89 1.63
N SER A 44 2.35 4.63 1.81
CA SER A 44 1.55 3.68 2.61
C SER A 44 1.65 3.86 4.13
N PHE A 45 2.57 4.66 4.66
CA PHE A 45 2.90 4.63 6.10
C PHE A 45 1.71 4.97 7.02
N ILE A 46 0.80 5.87 6.59
CA ILE A 46 -0.40 6.21 7.38
C ILE A 46 -1.36 5.03 7.38
N PHE A 47 -1.64 4.47 6.20
CA PHE A 47 -2.48 3.29 6.08
C PHE A 47 -1.92 2.12 6.90
N THR A 48 -0.62 1.83 6.77
CA THR A 48 0.00 0.77 7.55
C THR A 48 -0.13 1.03 9.05
N ALA A 49 0.12 2.25 9.52
CA ALA A 49 0.02 2.59 10.94
C ALA A 49 -1.40 2.41 11.49
N ASP A 50 -2.43 2.71 10.70
CA ASP A 50 -3.81 2.45 11.09
C ASP A 50 -4.13 0.96 11.04
N LEU A 51 -3.74 0.26 9.97
CA LEU A 51 -4.02 -1.16 9.78
C LEU A 51 -3.41 -2.03 10.88
N VAL A 52 -2.12 -1.85 11.20
CA VAL A 52 -1.45 -2.69 12.20
C VAL A 52 -2.01 -2.50 13.61
N ARG A 53 -2.66 -1.37 13.91
CA ARG A 53 -3.34 -1.13 15.19
C ARG A 53 -4.68 -1.86 15.30
N GLU A 54 -5.28 -2.22 14.18
CA GLU A 54 -6.53 -3.01 14.13
C GLU A 54 -6.25 -4.53 14.03
N LEU A 55 -4.99 -4.96 13.94
CA LEU A 55 -4.64 -6.38 13.98
C LEU A 55 -4.70 -6.92 15.41
N SER A 56 -5.42 -8.03 15.61
CA SER A 56 -5.60 -8.69 16.92
C SER A 56 -4.60 -9.83 17.17
N ILE A 57 -3.57 -9.93 16.33
CA ILE A 57 -2.51 -10.94 16.37
C ILE A 57 -1.14 -10.28 16.55
N PRO A 58 -0.13 -11.00 17.06
CA PRO A 58 1.25 -10.51 17.06
C PRO A 58 1.73 -10.21 15.63
N VAL A 59 2.39 -9.07 15.46
CA VAL A 59 2.88 -8.63 14.15
C VAL A 59 4.24 -7.98 14.29
N ASN A 60 5.15 -8.25 13.35
CA ASN A 60 6.36 -7.47 13.15
C ASN A 60 6.16 -6.51 11.96
N VAL A 61 6.70 -5.30 12.02
CA VAL A 61 6.51 -4.27 11.00
C VAL A 61 7.88 -3.81 10.50
N ASP A 62 8.07 -3.83 9.18
CA ASP A 62 9.26 -3.30 8.51
C ASP A 62 8.88 -2.50 7.27
N PHE A 63 9.84 -1.86 6.63
CA PHE A 63 9.62 -0.91 5.54
C PHE A 63 10.59 -1.16 4.38
N ILE A 64 10.08 -1.05 3.16
CA ILE A 64 10.89 -1.01 1.94
C ILE A 64 10.71 0.36 1.28
N THR A 65 11.80 0.93 0.78
CA THR A 65 11.73 2.14 -0.06
C THR A 65 12.18 1.79 -1.47
N THR A 66 11.37 2.20 -2.46
CA THR A 66 11.72 2.07 -3.87
C THR A 66 11.96 3.43 -4.52
N ALA A 67 12.71 3.44 -5.61
CA ALA A 67 12.88 4.60 -6.48
C ALA A 67 12.65 4.20 -7.94
N SER A 68 11.81 4.95 -8.65
CA SER A 68 11.63 4.79 -10.09
C SER A 68 12.80 5.44 -10.85
N TYR A 69 13.25 4.82 -11.94
CA TYR A 69 14.19 5.45 -12.86
C TYR A 69 13.50 6.46 -13.78
N GLY A 70 13.96 7.71 -13.75
CA GLY A 70 13.47 8.81 -14.61
C GLY A 70 12.44 9.71 -13.92
N HIS A 71 12.39 10.98 -14.33
CA HIS A 71 11.47 12.00 -13.80
C HIS A 71 10.06 11.94 -14.39
N GLU A 72 9.73 10.90 -15.16
CA GLU A 72 8.44 10.80 -15.87
C GLU A 72 7.36 10.15 -15.00
N GLU A 73 6.13 10.67 -15.08
CA GLU A 73 4.95 10.20 -14.32
C GLU A 73 4.55 8.75 -14.63
N THR A 74 5.11 8.16 -15.70
CA THR A 74 4.95 6.77 -16.08
C THR A 74 6.17 5.94 -15.67
N SER A 75 5.98 4.97 -14.76
CA SER A 75 7.05 4.03 -14.43
C SER A 75 7.38 3.15 -15.64
N THR A 76 8.64 3.20 -16.08
CA THR A 76 9.20 2.39 -17.18
C THR A 76 9.37 0.91 -16.81
N GLY A 77 8.84 0.48 -15.67
CA GLY A 77 9.07 -0.85 -15.07
C GLY A 77 10.40 -0.98 -14.32
N ASN A 78 11.33 -0.04 -14.49
CA ASN A 78 12.61 -0.02 -13.79
C ASN A 78 12.45 0.66 -12.41
N VAL A 79 12.18 -0.13 -11.37
CA VAL A 79 11.96 0.34 -10.00
C VAL A 79 13.00 -0.22 -9.05
N ASP A 80 13.96 0.52 -8.53
CA ASP A 80 14.97 -0.05 -7.63
C ASP A 80 14.58 -0.03 -6.16
N ILE A 81 15.01 -1.08 -5.44
CA ILE A 81 14.92 -1.13 -3.98
C ILE A 81 16.12 -0.36 -3.43
N VAL A 82 15.85 0.79 -2.82
CA VAL A 82 16.87 1.68 -2.26
C VAL A 82 17.17 1.31 -0.81
N HIS A 83 16.12 0.94 -0.07
CA HIS A 83 16.23 0.43 1.29
C HIS A 83 15.45 -0.88 1.39
N ASP A 84 16.19 -1.94 1.70
CA ASP A 84 15.67 -3.28 1.95
C ASP A 84 15.35 -3.47 3.44
N LEU A 85 14.74 -4.61 3.77
CA LEU A 85 14.34 -5.02 5.11
C LEU A 85 15.53 -5.08 6.08
N ARG A 86 15.25 -4.78 7.34
CA ARG A 86 16.15 -5.02 8.47
C ARG A 86 15.83 -6.32 9.18
N THR A 87 14.57 -6.72 9.11
CA THR A 87 14.01 -7.91 9.75
C THR A 87 14.28 -9.15 8.90
N ASP A 88 14.65 -10.26 9.55
CA ASP A 88 14.67 -11.56 8.89
C ASP A 88 13.24 -12.07 8.65
N VAL A 89 12.93 -12.36 7.39
CA VAL A 89 11.64 -12.84 6.91
C VAL A 89 11.67 -14.31 6.47
N LYS A 90 12.81 -14.99 6.61
CA LYS A 90 12.92 -16.40 6.25
C LYS A 90 11.92 -17.24 7.06
N GLY A 91 11.14 -18.06 6.36
CA GLY A 91 10.11 -18.93 6.95
C GLY A 91 8.90 -18.18 7.51
N LYS A 92 8.77 -16.87 7.28
CA LYS A 92 7.67 -16.06 7.80
C LYS A 92 6.58 -15.80 6.79
N ASP A 93 5.41 -15.50 7.30
CA ASP A 93 4.28 -15.05 6.50
C ASP A 93 4.39 -13.54 6.28
N VAL A 94 4.33 -13.10 5.03
CA VAL A 94 4.58 -11.70 4.67
C VAL A 94 3.33 -11.05 4.07
N LEU A 95 3.00 -9.85 4.55
CA LEU A 95 1.97 -8.99 3.99
C LEU A 95 2.60 -7.68 3.52
N ILE A 96 2.63 -7.46 2.20
CA ILE A 96 2.98 -6.15 1.65
C ILE A 96 1.78 -5.22 1.85
N VAL A 97 2.02 -4.01 2.34
CA VAL A 97 1.02 -2.95 2.48
C VAL A 97 1.43 -1.75 1.63
N ASP A 98 0.53 -1.31 0.73
CA ASP A 98 0.74 -0.12 -0.10
C ASP A 98 -0.48 0.82 -0.08
N ASP A 99 -0.29 2.10 -0.39
CA ASP A 99 -1.40 3.07 -0.45
C ASP A 99 -2.25 2.90 -1.72
N ILE A 100 -1.60 2.66 -2.86
CA ILE A 100 -2.28 2.45 -4.13
C ILE A 100 -1.55 1.45 -5.02
N ILE A 101 -2.32 0.64 -5.74
CA ILE A 101 -1.82 -0.11 -6.89
C ILE A 101 -2.44 0.40 -8.21
N ASP A 102 -1.55 0.90 -9.08
CA ASP A 102 -1.89 1.50 -10.36
C ASP A 102 -1.46 0.62 -11.55
N SER A 103 -0.27 0.82 -12.12
CA SER A 103 0.29 -0.11 -13.13
C SER A 103 0.63 -1.47 -12.52
N GLY A 104 1.07 -1.50 -11.26
CA GLY A 104 1.47 -2.69 -10.50
C GLY A 104 2.95 -3.08 -10.63
N PHE A 105 3.76 -2.37 -11.43
CA PHE A 105 5.18 -2.70 -11.61
C PHE A 105 5.99 -2.68 -10.31
N THR A 106 5.83 -1.64 -9.49
CA THR A 106 6.52 -1.51 -8.20
C THR A 106 6.20 -2.70 -7.29
N LEU A 107 4.91 -2.98 -7.10
CA LEU A 107 4.46 -4.08 -6.25
C LEU A 107 4.92 -5.44 -6.79
N GLN A 108 4.90 -5.65 -8.10
CA GLN A 108 5.44 -6.88 -8.72
C GLN A 108 6.93 -7.05 -8.39
N LYS A 109 7.75 -6.02 -8.60
CA LYS A 109 9.19 -6.10 -8.33
C LYS A 109 9.50 -6.33 -6.85
N VAL A 110 8.77 -5.69 -5.94
CA VAL A 110 8.88 -5.95 -4.49
C VAL A 110 8.46 -7.39 -4.17
N ALA A 111 7.32 -7.85 -4.70
CA ALA A 111 6.83 -9.20 -4.44
C ALA A 111 7.82 -10.27 -4.92
N GLU A 112 8.38 -10.11 -6.11
CA GLU A 112 9.43 -10.98 -6.64
C GLU A 112 10.70 -10.94 -5.79
N HIS A 113 11.08 -9.76 -5.30
CA HIS A 113 12.21 -9.60 -4.40
C HIS A 113 12.03 -10.35 -3.08
N LEU A 114 10.85 -10.23 -2.45
CA LEU A 114 10.53 -10.90 -1.19
C LEU A 114 10.42 -12.41 -1.35
N LYS A 115 9.85 -12.91 -2.46
CA LYS A 115 9.79 -14.35 -2.76
C LYS A 115 11.16 -15.02 -2.79
N ARG A 116 12.24 -14.28 -3.08
CA ARG A 116 13.62 -14.81 -3.06
C ARG A 116 14.22 -14.94 -1.66
N LYS A 117 13.56 -14.43 -0.62
CA LYS A 117 14.04 -14.47 0.77
C LYS A 117 13.52 -15.67 1.57
N GLU A 118 13.11 -16.74 0.90
CA GLU A 118 12.65 -18.00 1.54
C GLU A 118 11.49 -17.80 2.54
N ILE A 119 10.55 -16.89 2.21
CA ILE A 119 9.33 -16.63 2.98
C ILE A 119 8.36 -17.83 2.92
N ASN A 120 7.49 -17.98 3.92
CA ASN A 120 6.45 -19.02 3.96
C ASN A 120 5.28 -18.70 3.02
N SER A 121 4.79 -17.46 3.07
CA SER A 121 3.73 -16.98 2.18
C SER A 121 3.87 -15.48 1.91
N LEU A 122 3.22 -15.01 0.84
CA LEU A 122 3.15 -13.60 0.49
C LEU A 122 1.73 -13.24 0.10
N LYS A 123 1.17 -12.21 0.75
CA LYS A 123 -0.05 -11.52 0.31
C LYS A 123 0.18 -10.03 0.17
N ILE A 124 -0.76 -9.34 -0.48
CA ILE A 124 -0.73 -7.91 -0.74
C ILE A 124 -2.02 -7.27 -0.24
N CYS A 125 -1.88 -6.21 0.55
CA CYS A 125 -2.96 -5.34 0.98
C CYS A 125 -2.74 -3.92 0.43
N VAL A 126 -3.75 -3.35 -0.20
CA VAL A 126 -3.71 -1.98 -0.72
C VAL A 126 -4.91 -1.19 -0.24
N MET A 127 -4.71 0.09 0.09
CA MET A 127 -5.85 0.96 0.40
C MET A 127 -6.67 1.24 -0.85
N LEU A 128 -6.02 1.54 -1.98
CA LEU A 128 -6.67 1.87 -3.23
C LEU A 128 -6.22 0.97 -4.38
N ASP A 129 -7.16 0.54 -5.20
CA ASP A 129 -6.89 -0.23 -6.42
C ASP A 129 -7.47 0.47 -7.64
N LYS A 130 -6.67 0.59 -8.70
CA LYS A 130 -7.07 1.07 -10.04
C LYS A 130 -6.94 -0.06 -11.07
N PRO A 131 -7.88 -1.03 -11.12
CA PRO A 131 -7.78 -2.18 -12.03
C PRO A 131 -7.64 -1.78 -13.50
N THR A 132 -8.26 -0.69 -13.93
CA THR A 132 -8.25 -0.22 -15.34
C THR A 132 -6.86 0.20 -15.83
N ARG A 133 -5.90 0.42 -14.93
CA ARG A 133 -4.52 0.81 -15.26
C ARG A 133 -3.49 -0.29 -15.09
N ARG A 134 -3.90 -1.45 -14.56
CA ARG A 134 -3.06 -2.64 -14.36
C ARG A 134 -2.30 -3.00 -15.65
N LYS A 135 -0.98 -3.19 -15.53
CA LYS A 135 -0.07 -3.60 -16.63
C LYS A 135 0.64 -4.92 -16.37
N VAL A 136 0.41 -5.52 -15.21
CA VAL A 136 1.02 -6.78 -14.76
C VAL A 136 -0.07 -7.72 -14.28
N ASP A 137 0.18 -9.02 -14.32
CA ASP A 137 -0.72 -10.01 -13.73
C ASP A 137 -0.49 -10.09 -12.21
N LEU A 138 -1.08 -9.12 -11.50
CA LEU A 138 -0.98 -8.99 -10.04
C LEU A 138 -2.31 -8.47 -9.49
N ASN A 139 -2.93 -9.27 -8.62
CA ASN A 139 -4.16 -8.91 -7.92
C ASN A 139 -3.86 -8.84 -6.41
N PRO A 140 -4.19 -7.73 -5.73
CA PRO A 140 -4.09 -7.67 -4.28
C PRO A 140 -5.05 -8.65 -3.62
N ASP A 141 -4.61 -9.28 -2.54
CA ASP A 141 -5.44 -10.18 -1.72
C ASP A 141 -6.45 -9.40 -0.88
N TYR A 142 -6.09 -8.18 -0.47
CA TYR A 142 -6.93 -7.30 0.33
C TYR A 142 -6.98 -5.90 -0.28
N VAL A 143 -8.18 -5.40 -0.57
CA VAL A 143 -8.39 -4.08 -1.18
C VAL A 143 -9.30 -3.26 -0.28
N GLY A 144 -8.86 -2.04 0.07
CA GLY A 144 -9.70 -1.06 0.77
C GLY A 144 -10.84 -0.56 -0.12
N PHE A 145 -10.48 0.12 -1.21
CA PHE A 145 -11.42 0.67 -2.18
C PHE A 145 -10.90 0.52 -3.61
N SER A 146 -11.75 0.02 -4.51
CA SER A 146 -11.51 0.08 -5.94
C SER A 146 -12.04 1.41 -6.51
N ILE A 147 -11.21 2.13 -7.25
CA ILE A 147 -11.52 3.46 -7.77
C ILE A 147 -11.30 3.56 -9.28
N PRO A 148 -12.01 4.48 -9.98
CA PRO A 148 -11.68 4.81 -11.35
C PRO A 148 -10.29 5.49 -11.44
N ASP A 149 -9.82 5.73 -12.66
CA ASP A 149 -8.59 6.49 -12.87
C ASP A 149 -8.82 7.99 -12.64
N VAL A 150 -8.80 8.37 -11.36
CA VAL A 150 -8.85 9.76 -10.91
C VAL A 150 -7.59 10.10 -10.13
N PHE A 151 -7.22 11.37 -10.13
CA PHE A 151 -6.10 11.84 -9.32
C PHE A 151 -6.50 11.82 -7.83
N ILE A 152 -5.62 11.34 -6.96
CA ILE A 152 -5.94 11.09 -5.55
C ILE A 152 -4.87 11.68 -4.63
N VAL A 153 -5.31 12.22 -3.50
CA VAL A 153 -4.46 12.93 -2.54
C VAL A 153 -4.99 12.70 -1.13
N GLY A 154 -4.13 12.81 -0.13
CA GLY A 154 -4.49 12.67 1.27
C GLY A 154 -4.24 11.25 1.80
N TYR A 155 -4.32 11.10 3.12
CA TYR A 155 -4.14 9.83 3.81
C TYR A 155 -2.85 9.08 3.39
N GLY A 156 -1.74 9.81 3.36
CA GLY A 156 -0.44 9.28 2.93
C GLY A 156 -0.09 9.61 1.47
N LEU A 157 -1.07 9.77 0.58
CA LEU A 157 -0.87 10.17 -0.82
C LEU A 157 -0.51 11.66 -0.92
N ASN A 158 0.29 12.01 -1.93
CA ASN A 158 0.81 13.36 -2.11
C ASN A 158 0.43 14.01 -3.44
N TYR A 159 0.46 15.34 -3.44
CA TYR A 159 0.58 16.15 -4.65
C TYR A 159 1.75 17.13 -4.46
N GLY A 160 2.75 17.06 -5.34
CA GLY A 160 4.06 17.65 -5.07
C GLY A 160 4.64 17.09 -3.76
N ASP A 161 5.14 17.96 -2.89
CA ASP A 161 5.72 17.59 -1.59
C ASP A 161 4.73 17.61 -0.41
N HIS A 162 3.43 17.80 -0.68
CA HIS A 162 2.43 18.11 0.35
C HIS A 162 1.27 17.10 0.41
N TYR A 163 0.35 17.36 1.35
CA TYR A 163 -0.97 16.74 1.53
C TYR A 163 -1.03 15.33 2.13
N ARG A 164 0.10 14.66 2.38
CA ARG A 164 0.09 13.32 3.03
C ARG A 164 -0.65 13.32 4.38
N ASN A 165 -0.63 14.44 5.09
CA ASN A 165 -1.20 14.60 6.43
C ASN A 165 -2.73 14.81 6.47
N ILE A 166 -3.41 14.94 5.32
CA ILE A 166 -4.86 15.12 5.29
C ILE A 166 -5.54 13.81 5.71
N PRO A 167 -6.51 13.82 6.65
CA PRO A 167 -7.02 12.59 7.26
C PRO A 167 -8.09 11.86 6.42
N TYR A 168 -8.31 12.31 5.18
CA TYR A 168 -9.27 11.76 4.23
C TYR A 168 -8.64 11.74 2.84
N ILE A 169 -9.27 11.02 1.90
CA ILE A 169 -8.82 10.91 0.51
C ILE A 169 -9.71 11.78 -0.36
N PHE A 170 -9.11 12.59 -1.23
CA PHE A 170 -9.84 13.50 -2.12
C PHE A 170 -9.23 13.53 -3.53
N THR A 171 -10.00 14.06 -4.47
CA THR A 171 -9.56 14.39 -5.83
C THR A 171 -9.70 15.88 -6.07
N PHE A 172 -8.94 16.39 -7.04
CA PHE A 172 -9.20 17.71 -7.62
C PHE A 172 -10.09 17.55 -8.85
N ASP A 173 -11.16 18.34 -8.92
CA ASP A 173 -11.94 18.56 -10.14
C ASP A 173 -11.20 19.52 -11.10
#